data_AF-A0A957PA93-F1
#
_entry.id   AF-A0A957PA93-F1
#
_cell.length_a   1.000
_cell.length_b   1.000
_cell.length_c   1.000
_cell.angle_alpha   90.00
_cell.angle_beta   90.00
_cell.angle_gamma   90.00
#
_symmetry.space_group_name_H-M   'P 1'
#
loop_
_entity.id
_entity.type
_entity.pdbx_description
1 polymer ?
#
loop_
_entity_poly.entity_id
_entity_poly.type
_entity_poly.pdbx_seq_one_letter_code
_entity_poly.pdbx_strand_id
1 'polypeptide(L)'
;AELVQLLLEMSTVYPHLVDEFALLGGAATFDPETAVHEIFRDMDPRGGREIGIEEAVARMERVARQAARLAKEGQGVLARQTYYALTRRCVHFCIAFGAQDFFPPNIPYDFTEAYLDLALEQRQEHAAAIEAEVDAMLQGDWAPEMLGIDELLYELLYFDDELSDDEEEDD
;
A
#
# COMPACT_ATOMS: atom_id res chain seq x y z
N ALA A 1 35.59 1.94 13.10
CA ALA A 1 35.92 0.69 12.39
C ALA A 1 35.02 -0.45 12.85
N GLU A 2 35.00 -0.79 14.15
CA GLU A 2 34.17 -1.90 14.67
C GLU A 2 32.66 -1.72 14.45
N LEU A 3 32.08 -0.53 14.65
CA LEU A 3 30.64 -0.31 14.40
C LEU A 3 30.24 -0.54 12.94
N VAL A 4 31.09 -0.13 11.99
CA VAL A 4 30.83 -0.31 10.55
C VAL A 4 30.96 -1.79 10.17
N GLN A 5 31.94 -2.50 10.75
CA GLN A 5 32.09 -3.94 10.58
C GLN A 5 30.87 -4.70 11.13
N LEU A 6 30.37 -4.30 12.30
CA LEU A 6 29.20 -4.88 12.94
C LEU A 6 27.92 -4.64 12.12
N LEU A 7 27.76 -3.44 11.57
CA LEU A 7 26.64 -3.11 10.67
C LEU A 7 26.70 -3.87 9.34
N LEU A 8 27.91 -4.10 8.80
CA LEU A 8 28.12 -4.93 7.61
C LEU A 8 27.84 -6.41 7.88
N GLU A 9 28.26 -6.94 9.02
CA GLU A 9 27.96 -8.32 9.42
C GLU A 9 26.46 -8.48 9.63
N MET A 10 25.82 -7.53 10.31
CA MET A 10 24.36 -7.51 10.48
C MET A 10 23.62 -7.41 9.14
N SER A 11 24.07 -6.60 8.19
CA SER A 11 23.41 -6.52 6.87
C SER A 11 23.58 -7.79 6.05
N THR A 12 24.68 -8.54 6.20
CA THR A 12 24.80 -9.88 5.58
C THR A 12 23.90 -10.93 6.23
N VAL A 13 23.74 -10.90 7.56
CA VAL A 13 22.92 -11.88 8.30
C VAL A 13 21.43 -11.53 8.19
N TYR A 14 21.14 -10.24 8.09
CA TYR A 14 19.81 -9.67 8.11
C TYR A 14 19.67 -8.64 6.98
N PRO A 15 19.67 -9.06 5.70
CA PRO A 15 19.62 -8.15 4.54
C PRO A 15 18.41 -7.21 4.59
N HIS A 16 17.26 -7.69 5.04
CA HIS A 16 16.07 -6.86 5.28
C HIS A 16 16.28 -5.65 6.21
N LEU A 17 17.28 -5.67 7.10
CA LEU A 17 17.58 -4.49 7.93
C LEU A 17 18.10 -3.34 7.08
N VAL A 18 18.80 -3.62 5.97
CA VAL A 18 19.22 -2.58 5.02
C VAL A 18 18.01 -1.89 4.40
N ASP A 19 17.01 -2.68 4.04
CA ASP A 19 15.77 -2.20 3.46
C ASP A 19 14.95 -1.43 4.52
N GLU A 20 14.93 -1.91 5.77
CA GLU A 20 14.36 -1.20 6.90
C GLU A 20 15.12 0.09 7.26
N PHE A 21 16.43 0.16 7.03
CA PHE A 21 17.20 1.40 7.13
C PHE A 21 16.90 2.34 5.95
N ALA A 22 16.60 1.82 4.76
CA ALA A 22 16.13 2.62 3.63
C ALA A 22 14.75 3.26 3.90
N LEU A 23 13.88 2.59 4.67
CA LEU A 23 12.63 3.17 5.17
C LEU A 23 12.85 4.41 6.08
N LEU A 24 14.02 4.51 6.72
CA LEU A 24 14.39 5.68 7.55
C LEU A 24 14.94 6.85 6.71
N GLY A 25 15.14 6.64 5.41
CA GLY A 25 15.52 7.67 4.45
C GLY A 25 14.44 8.76 4.31
N GLY A 26 14.83 9.90 3.74
CA GLY A 26 13.89 10.96 3.37
C GLY A 26 13.19 10.65 2.05
N ALA A 27 12.19 11.47 1.67
CA ALA A 27 11.41 11.32 0.45
C ALA A 27 12.26 11.12 -0.83
N ALA A 28 13.45 11.72 -0.90
CA ALA A 28 14.34 11.66 -2.06
C ALA A 28 14.87 10.27 -2.41
N THR A 29 14.85 9.32 -1.47
CA THR A 29 15.40 7.97 -1.66
C THR A 29 14.37 6.88 -1.42
N PHE A 30 13.13 7.24 -1.09
CA PHE A 30 12.09 6.28 -0.75
C PHE A 30 11.36 5.83 -2.02
N ASP A 31 11.40 4.52 -2.29
CA ASP A 31 10.66 3.88 -3.37
C ASP A 31 9.57 2.98 -2.77
N PRO A 32 8.28 3.38 -2.88
CA PRO A 32 7.18 2.63 -2.30
C PRO A 32 7.05 1.19 -2.82
N GLU A 33 7.24 0.98 -4.13
CA GLU A 33 7.06 -0.36 -4.73
C GLU A 33 8.13 -1.33 -4.25
N THR A 34 9.40 -0.88 -4.21
CA THR A 34 10.49 -1.71 -3.68
C THR A 34 10.28 -2.01 -2.20
N ALA A 35 9.97 -0.99 -1.38
CA ALA A 35 9.75 -1.15 0.05
C ALA A 35 8.66 -2.16 0.40
N VAL A 36 7.57 -2.18 -0.38
CA VAL A 36 6.48 -3.13 -0.16
C VAL A 36 6.80 -4.50 -0.77
N HIS A 37 7.37 -4.55 -1.97
CA HIS A 37 7.61 -5.81 -2.70
C HIS A 37 8.42 -6.81 -1.87
N GLU A 38 9.41 -6.36 -1.12
CA GLU A 38 10.28 -7.24 -0.34
C GLU A 38 9.57 -7.93 0.82
N ILE A 39 8.55 -7.30 1.40
CA ILE A 39 7.73 -7.90 2.46
C ILE A 39 7.01 -9.12 1.88
N PHE A 40 6.34 -8.96 0.75
CA PHE A 40 5.57 -10.02 0.11
C PHE A 40 6.44 -11.08 -0.56
N ARG A 41 7.65 -10.71 -1.03
CA ARG A 41 8.66 -11.67 -1.49
C ARG A 41 9.09 -12.60 -0.37
N ASP A 42 9.29 -12.06 0.83
CA ASP A 42 9.67 -12.83 2.02
C ASP A 42 8.47 -13.63 2.59
N MET A 43 7.22 -13.26 2.27
CA MET A 43 6.04 -14.06 2.64
C MET A 43 5.80 -15.25 1.70
N ASP A 44 6.30 -15.20 0.46
CA ASP A 44 6.12 -16.30 -0.50
C ASP A 44 6.95 -17.51 -0.04
N PRO A 45 6.34 -18.69 0.21
CA PRO A 45 7.07 -19.90 0.60
C PRO A 45 8.01 -20.43 -0.51
N ARG A 46 7.91 -19.89 -1.73
CA ARG A 46 8.88 -20.12 -2.83
C ARG A 46 10.07 -19.16 -2.77
N GLY A 47 9.94 -18.07 -2.03
CA GLY A 47 11.00 -17.13 -1.70
C GLY A 47 11.97 -17.75 -0.69
N GLY A 48 13.26 -17.49 -0.83
CA GLY A 48 14.32 -18.13 -0.03
C GLY A 48 14.30 -17.81 1.47
N ARG A 49 13.37 -16.97 1.95
CA ARG A 49 13.20 -16.57 3.33
C ARG A 49 11.70 -16.52 3.59
N GLU A 50 11.19 -17.42 4.42
CA GLU A 50 9.77 -17.52 4.75
C GLU A 50 9.52 -16.79 6.07
N ILE A 51 8.90 -15.60 5.99
CA ILE A 51 8.46 -14.86 7.18
C ILE A 51 7.00 -15.20 7.50
N GLY A 52 6.69 -15.24 8.79
CA GLY A 52 5.31 -15.41 9.25
C GLY A 52 4.48 -14.14 9.02
N ILE A 53 3.16 -14.28 9.02
CA ILE A 53 2.23 -13.16 8.85
C ILE A 53 2.45 -12.04 9.87
N GLU A 54 2.72 -12.38 11.13
CA GLU A 54 2.93 -11.38 12.20
C GLU A 54 4.10 -10.46 11.87
N GLU A 55 5.20 -11.02 11.35
CA GLU A 55 6.37 -10.25 10.95
C GLU A 55 6.09 -9.41 9.69
N ALA A 56 5.37 -9.98 8.73
CA ALA A 56 4.96 -9.25 7.54
C ALA A 56 4.07 -8.05 7.87
N VAL A 57 3.08 -8.22 8.76
CA VAL A 57 2.22 -7.15 9.25
C VAL A 57 3.04 -6.07 9.94
N ALA A 58 3.95 -6.44 10.84
CA ALA A 58 4.82 -5.47 11.51
C ALA A 58 5.73 -4.69 10.52
N ARG A 59 6.14 -5.31 9.41
CA ARG A 59 6.85 -4.62 8.32
C ARG A 59 5.93 -3.69 7.52
N MET A 60 4.73 -4.14 7.16
CA MET A 60 3.75 -3.31 6.46
C MET A 60 3.37 -2.07 7.26
N GLU A 61 3.14 -2.22 8.57
CA GLU A 61 2.85 -1.09 9.47
C GLU A 61 4.02 -0.09 9.56
N ARG A 62 5.28 -0.54 9.43
CA ARG A 62 6.43 0.36 9.38
C ARG A 62 6.43 1.20 8.11
N VAL A 63 6.12 0.58 6.97
CA VAL A 63 5.95 1.28 5.70
C VAL A 63 4.77 2.27 5.78
N ALA A 64 3.64 1.85 6.36
CA ALA A 64 2.48 2.71 6.58
C ALA A 64 2.79 3.93 7.48
N ARG A 65 3.56 3.73 8.57
CA ARG A 65 4.02 4.85 9.41
C ARG A 65 4.91 5.83 8.65
N GLN A 66 5.75 5.34 7.74
CA GLN A 66 6.56 6.19 6.88
C GLN A 66 5.67 6.97 5.89
N ALA A 67 4.66 6.35 5.29
CA ALA A 67 3.68 7.03 4.44
C ALA A 67 2.96 8.16 5.21
N ALA A 68 2.47 7.89 6.41
CA ALA A 68 1.83 8.88 7.27
C ALA A 68 2.77 10.05 7.62
N ARG A 69 4.07 9.79 7.79
CA ARG A 69 5.08 10.82 8.00
C ARG A 69 5.30 11.65 6.74
N LEU A 70 5.42 11.01 5.58
CA LEU A 70 5.57 11.68 4.28
C LEU A 70 4.39 12.63 4.01
N ALA A 71 3.16 12.20 4.28
CA ALA A 71 1.97 13.04 4.17
C ALA A 71 2.10 14.33 5.03
N LYS A 72 2.51 14.20 6.30
CA LYS A 72 2.73 15.34 7.20
C LYS A 72 3.87 16.26 6.76
N GLU A 73 4.82 15.75 6.00
CA GLU A 73 5.94 16.50 5.42
C GLU A 73 5.60 17.14 4.05
N GLY A 74 4.32 17.10 3.63
CA GLY A 74 3.85 17.67 2.37
C GLY A 74 4.15 16.79 1.15
N GLN A 75 4.53 15.52 1.36
CA GLN A 75 4.81 14.54 0.31
C GLN A 75 3.58 13.66 0.06
N GLY A 76 2.41 14.29 -0.11
CA GLY A 76 1.11 13.61 -0.22
C GLY A 76 1.03 12.59 -1.36
N VAL A 77 1.61 12.89 -2.52
CA VAL A 77 1.64 11.97 -3.67
C VAL A 77 2.44 10.71 -3.35
N LEU A 78 3.61 10.86 -2.71
CA LEU A 78 4.46 9.73 -2.35
C LEU A 78 3.80 8.88 -1.24
N ALA A 79 3.13 9.52 -0.28
CA ALA A 79 2.33 8.82 0.73
C ALA A 79 1.19 8.02 0.10
N ARG A 80 0.42 8.62 -0.82
CA ARG A 80 -0.66 7.96 -1.58
C ARG A 80 -0.14 6.73 -2.33
N GLN A 81 0.95 6.89 -3.07
CA GLN A 81 1.60 5.78 -3.80
C GLN A 81 2.07 4.65 -2.87
N THR A 82 2.41 4.98 -1.62
CA THR A 82 2.81 3.99 -0.61
C THR A 82 1.62 3.16 -0.12
N TYR A 83 0.51 3.81 0.19
CA TYR A 83 -0.73 3.10 0.56
C TYR A 83 -1.28 2.29 -0.62
N TYR A 84 -1.25 2.83 -1.84
CA TYR A 84 -1.55 2.08 -3.06
C TYR A 84 -0.70 0.81 -3.19
N ALA A 85 0.63 0.93 -3.04
CA ALA A 85 1.53 -0.23 -3.15
C ALA A 85 1.22 -1.29 -2.08
N LEU A 86 0.94 -0.87 -0.84
CA LEU A 86 0.52 -1.77 0.24
C LEU A 86 -0.77 -2.51 -0.10
N THR A 87 -1.85 -1.78 -0.44
CA THR A 87 -3.15 -2.36 -0.77
C THR A 87 -3.07 -3.29 -1.98
N ARG A 88 -2.45 -2.83 -3.07
CA ARG A 88 -2.31 -3.63 -4.30
C ARG A 88 -1.55 -4.93 -4.05
N ARG A 89 -0.55 -4.93 -3.18
CA ARG A 89 0.20 -6.16 -2.87
C ARG A 89 -0.61 -7.11 -1.99
N CYS A 90 -1.44 -6.61 -1.08
CA CYS A 90 -2.43 -7.44 -0.38
C CYS A 90 -3.39 -8.11 -1.39
N VAL A 91 -3.93 -7.36 -2.35
CA VAL A 91 -4.80 -7.89 -3.42
C VAL A 91 -4.07 -8.96 -4.23
N HIS A 92 -2.88 -8.66 -4.75
CA HIS A 92 -2.10 -9.61 -5.55
C HIS A 92 -1.73 -10.87 -4.76
N PHE A 93 -1.40 -10.75 -3.48
CA PHE A 93 -1.10 -11.89 -2.62
C PHE A 93 -2.36 -12.74 -2.41
N CYS A 94 -3.51 -12.10 -2.16
CA CYS A 94 -4.79 -12.80 -2.08
C CYS A 94 -5.06 -13.59 -3.36
N ILE A 95 -4.89 -12.98 -4.54
CA ILE A 95 -5.05 -13.64 -5.84
C ILE A 95 -4.11 -14.85 -5.99
N ALA A 96 -2.84 -14.68 -5.64
CA ALA A 96 -1.81 -15.71 -5.83
C ALA A 96 -2.00 -16.93 -4.91
N PHE A 97 -2.50 -16.72 -3.69
CA PHE A 97 -2.56 -17.75 -2.65
C PHE A 97 -3.99 -18.17 -2.25
N GLY A 98 -5.02 -17.49 -2.76
CA GLY A 98 -6.41 -17.90 -2.65
C GLY A 98 -7.04 -17.77 -1.27
N ALA A 99 -6.56 -16.89 -0.39
CA ALA A 99 -7.17 -16.72 0.94
C ALA A 99 -7.08 -15.29 1.50
N GLN A 100 -8.22 -14.84 2.05
CA GLN A 100 -8.36 -13.61 2.84
C GLN A 100 -7.80 -13.77 4.26
N ASP A 101 -7.88 -14.98 4.83
CA ASP A 101 -7.50 -15.28 6.21
C ASP A 101 -5.99 -15.16 6.48
N PHE A 102 -5.20 -14.89 5.44
CA PHE A 102 -3.79 -14.57 5.60
C PHE A 102 -3.60 -13.26 6.34
N PHE A 103 -4.45 -12.26 6.15
CA PHE A 103 -4.28 -10.95 6.78
C PHE A 103 -5.28 -10.77 7.93
N PRO A 104 -4.91 -10.08 9.02
CA PRO A 104 -5.91 -9.53 9.92
C PRO A 104 -6.87 -8.63 9.11
N PRO A 105 -8.20 -8.71 9.33
CA PRO A 105 -9.19 -8.04 8.47
C PRO A 105 -8.99 -6.52 8.35
N ASN A 106 -8.47 -5.89 9.39
CA ASN A 106 -8.25 -4.45 9.40
C ASN A 106 -7.05 -4.02 8.55
N ILE A 107 -6.07 -4.90 8.27
CA ILE A 107 -4.81 -4.45 7.65
C ILE A 107 -5.00 -3.97 6.20
N PRO A 108 -5.58 -4.76 5.27
CA PRO A 108 -5.86 -4.27 3.92
C PRO A 108 -6.84 -3.10 3.91
N TYR A 109 -7.83 -3.11 4.81
CA TYR A 109 -8.83 -2.07 4.95
C TYR A 109 -8.21 -0.72 5.35
N ASP A 110 -7.46 -0.69 6.46
CA ASP A 110 -6.82 0.51 7.01
C ASP A 110 -5.87 1.16 5.97
N PHE A 111 -5.16 0.36 5.17
CA PHE A 111 -4.31 0.89 4.09
C PHE A 111 -5.13 1.48 2.95
N THR A 112 -6.26 0.88 2.61
CA THR A 112 -7.14 1.35 1.54
C THR A 112 -7.85 2.63 1.96
N GLU A 113 -8.35 2.72 3.19
CA GLU A 113 -8.93 3.94 3.75
C GLU A 113 -7.93 5.11 3.70
N ALA A 114 -6.69 4.89 4.17
CA ALA A 114 -5.65 5.91 4.12
C ALA A 114 -5.23 6.30 2.69
N TYR A 115 -5.32 5.36 1.73
CA TYR A 115 -5.14 5.66 0.32
C TYR A 115 -6.26 6.59 -0.19
N LEU A 116 -7.52 6.27 0.12
CA LEU A 116 -8.68 7.02 -0.33
C LEU A 116 -8.66 8.47 0.16
N ASP A 117 -8.37 8.69 1.44
CA ASP A 117 -8.28 10.04 2.02
C ASP A 117 -7.34 10.92 1.18
N LEU A 118 -6.14 10.41 0.88
CA LEU A 118 -5.14 11.12 0.09
C LEU A 118 -5.52 11.23 -1.39
N ALA A 119 -6.17 10.21 -1.96
CA ALA A 119 -6.60 10.21 -3.35
C ALA A 119 -7.71 11.24 -3.59
N LEU A 120 -8.69 11.35 -2.69
CA LEU A 120 -9.76 12.35 -2.75
C LEU A 120 -9.20 13.77 -2.67
N GLU A 121 -8.27 14.04 -1.75
CA GLU A 121 -7.58 15.34 -1.65
C GLU A 121 -6.82 15.72 -2.94
N GLN A 122 -6.30 14.72 -3.66
CA GLN A 122 -5.43 14.88 -4.82
C GLN A 122 -6.17 14.74 -6.16
N ARG A 123 -7.47 14.42 -6.16
CA ARG A 123 -8.24 14.02 -7.35
C ARG A 123 -8.17 15.04 -8.47
N GLN A 124 -8.30 16.33 -8.15
CA GLN A 124 -8.30 17.40 -9.16
C GLN A 124 -6.97 17.50 -9.92
N GLU A 125 -5.86 17.19 -9.28
CA GLU A 125 -4.52 17.31 -9.86
C GLU A 125 -4.01 15.99 -10.45
N HIS A 126 -4.53 14.85 -9.97
CA HIS A 126 -3.99 13.52 -10.25
C HIS A 126 -5.03 12.47 -10.70
N ALA A 127 -6.23 12.88 -11.12
CA ALA A 127 -7.34 11.99 -11.50
C ALA A 127 -6.93 10.77 -12.34
N ALA A 128 -6.26 10.97 -13.49
CA ALA A 128 -5.89 9.87 -14.37
C ALA A 128 -4.92 8.85 -13.74
N ALA A 129 -4.06 9.29 -12.81
CA ALA A 129 -3.17 8.38 -12.08
C ALA A 129 -3.95 7.60 -11.02
N ILE A 130 -4.87 8.27 -10.32
CA ILE A 130 -5.75 7.68 -9.31
C ILE A 130 -6.67 6.62 -9.94
N GLU A 131 -7.29 6.93 -11.08
CA GLU A 131 -8.14 6.01 -11.84
C GLU A 131 -7.37 4.75 -12.23
N ALA A 132 -6.17 4.91 -12.81
CA ALA A 132 -5.32 3.78 -13.19
C ALA A 132 -4.88 2.92 -11.98
N GLU A 133 -4.67 3.54 -10.82
CA GLU A 133 -4.35 2.85 -9.58
C GLU A 133 -5.56 2.05 -9.05
N VAL A 134 -6.75 2.65 -9.02
CA VAL A 134 -7.98 1.94 -8.63
C VAL A 134 -8.31 0.80 -9.58
N ASP A 135 -8.27 1.04 -10.89
CA ASP A 135 -8.47 0.00 -11.90
C ASP A 135 -7.50 -1.18 -11.69
N ALA A 136 -6.24 -0.89 -11.36
CA ALA A 136 -5.26 -1.92 -11.08
C ALA A 136 -5.54 -2.71 -9.78
N MET A 137 -6.17 -2.11 -8.77
CA MET A 137 -6.60 -2.81 -7.56
C MET A 137 -7.87 -3.63 -7.79
N LEU A 138 -8.75 -3.18 -8.68
CA LEU A 138 -9.96 -3.90 -9.08
C LEU A 138 -9.69 -5.03 -10.08
N GLN A 139 -8.48 -5.12 -10.67
CA GLN A 139 -8.07 -6.24 -11.54
C GLN A 139 -7.97 -7.55 -10.75
N GLY A 140 -9.12 -8.22 -10.60
CA GLY A 140 -9.27 -9.48 -9.88
C GLY A 140 -10.57 -9.48 -9.09
N ASP A 141 -11.70 -9.55 -9.79
CA ASP A 141 -13.07 -9.27 -9.30
C ASP A 141 -13.42 -9.80 -7.90
N TRP A 142 -12.83 -10.91 -7.45
CA TRP A 142 -13.10 -11.52 -6.15
C TRP A 142 -12.13 -11.11 -5.03
N ALA A 143 -10.91 -10.68 -5.34
CA ALA A 143 -9.89 -10.41 -4.32
C ALA A 143 -10.16 -9.13 -3.51
N PRO A 144 -10.52 -7.99 -4.11
CA PRO A 144 -10.95 -6.80 -3.38
C PRO A 144 -12.17 -7.07 -2.48
N GLU A 145 -13.16 -7.82 -2.99
CA GLU A 145 -14.35 -8.24 -2.22
C GLU A 145 -13.97 -9.10 -1.01
N MET A 146 -13.11 -10.12 -1.21
CA MET A 146 -12.61 -10.98 -0.14
C MET A 146 -11.78 -10.23 0.91
N LEU A 147 -11.13 -9.13 0.52
CA LEU A 147 -10.40 -8.26 1.43
C LEU A 147 -11.30 -7.18 2.07
N GLY A 148 -12.56 -7.07 1.65
CA GLY A 148 -13.52 -6.07 2.15
C GLY A 148 -13.17 -4.64 1.76
N ILE A 149 -12.50 -4.45 0.63
CA ILE A 149 -12.01 -3.13 0.17
C ILE A 149 -12.65 -2.67 -1.14
N ASP A 150 -13.50 -3.48 -1.77
CA ASP A 150 -14.18 -3.15 -3.01
C ASP A 150 -15.11 -1.95 -2.86
N GLU A 151 -15.96 -1.92 -1.83
CA GLU A 151 -16.87 -0.79 -1.56
C GLU A 151 -16.11 0.54 -1.43
N LEU A 152 -15.00 0.53 -0.69
CA LEU A 152 -14.09 1.67 -0.55
C LEU A 152 -13.57 2.15 -1.92
N LEU A 153 -13.12 1.24 -2.77
CA LEU A 153 -12.60 1.58 -4.10
C LEU A 153 -13.70 2.08 -5.05
N TYR A 154 -14.92 1.56 -4.91
CA TYR A 154 -16.10 2.02 -5.65
C TYR A 154 -16.48 3.45 -5.27
N GLU A 155 -16.44 3.82 -3.99
CA GLU A 155 -16.71 5.20 -3.56
C GLU A 155 -15.86 6.20 -4.34
N LEU A 156 -14.57 5.94 -4.54
CA LEU A 156 -13.68 6.84 -5.28
C LEU A 156 -14.12 7.06 -6.74
N LEU A 157 -14.56 6.01 -7.42
CA LEU A 157 -14.90 6.08 -8.85
C LEU A 157 -16.25 6.77 -9.08
N TYR A 158 -17.22 6.57 -8.19
CA TYR A 158 -18.61 6.95 -8.43
C TYR A 158 -19.11 8.14 -7.58
N PHE A 159 -18.31 8.68 -6.65
CA PHE A 159 -18.73 9.81 -5.81
C PHE A 159 -19.11 11.10 -6.57
N ASP A 160 -18.61 11.29 -7.80
CA ASP A 160 -18.89 12.49 -8.60
C ASP A 160 -20.15 12.35 -9.48
N ASP A 161 -20.60 11.13 -9.77
CA ASP A 161 -21.77 10.92 -10.65
C ASP A 161 -23.10 11.19 -9.93
N GLU A 162 -23.20 10.94 -8.62
CA GLU A 162 -24.44 11.12 -7.85
C GLU A 162 -24.79 12.59 -7.53
N LEU A 163 -23.86 13.53 -7.72
CA LEU A 163 -24.09 14.97 -7.48
C LEU A 163 -24.42 15.76 -8.75
N SER A 164 -24.47 15.09 -9.91
CA SER A 164 -24.70 15.75 -11.21
C SER A 164 -26.11 15.58 -11.79
N ASP A 165 -26.96 14.74 -11.17
CA ASP A 165 -28.31 14.41 -11.68
C ASP A 165 -29.46 15.28 -11.11
N ASP A 166 -29.15 16.39 -10.43
CA ASP A 166 -30.15 17.26 -9.78
C ASP A 166 -30.34 18.64 -10.47
N GLU A 167 -30.08 18.75 -11.78
CA GLU A 167 -30.52 19.90 -12.59
C GLU A 167 -31.19 19.45 -13.89
N GLU A 168 -32.52 19.40 -13.89
CA GLU A 168 -33.45 19.97 -14.90
C GLU A 168 -34.84 19.33 -14.75
N GLU A 169 -35.62 19.75 -13.74
CA GLU A 169 -37.08 19.75 -13.87
C GLU A 169 -37.49 21.09 -14.51
N ASP A 170 -37.74 21.01 -15.82
CA ASP A 170 -38.20 22.08 -16.71
C ASP A 170 -39.43 22.86 -16.20
N ASP A 171 -39.41 24.15 -16.55
CA ASP A 171 -40.42 25.22 -16.40
C ASP A 171 -41.91 24.87 -16.64
#